data_AF-A0A353ZUL2-F1
#
_entry.id   AF-A0A353ZUL2-F1
#
_cell.length_a   1.000
_cell.length_b   1.000
_cell.length_c   1.000
_cell.angle_alpha   90.00
_cell.angle_beta   90.00
_cell.angle_gamma   90.00
#
_symmetry.space_group_name_H-M   'P 1'
#
loop_
_entity.id
_entity.type
_entity.pdbx_description
1 polymer ?
#
loop_
_entity_poly.entity_id
_entity_poly.type
_entity_poly.pdbx_seq_one_letter_code
_entity_poly.pdbx_strand_id
1 'polypeptide(L)' 'MIAETMYQHDPGVMQYVPLRVEIYESESGTAVFSIDRPSPALASFDTPDITKVGASLDLKLGDLLTVLDVEPPPHER' A
#
# COMPACT_ATOMS: atom_id res chain seq x y z
N MET A 1 -14.34 0.58 8.84
CA MET A 1 -13.33 -0.09 7.99
C MET A 1 -12.50 0.96 7.24
N ILE A 2 -11.25 0.68 6.86
CA ILE A 2 -10.42 1.64 6.09
C ILE A 2 -11.09 2.04 4.76
N ALA A 3 -11.60 1.08 4.00
CA ALA A 3 -12.29 1.34 2.73
C ALA A 3 -13.61 2.11 2.88
N GLU A 4 -14.34 1.85 3.97
CA GLU A 4 -15.59 2.56 4.30
C GLU A 4 -15.35 4.02 4.64
N THR A 5 -14.32 4.31 5.46
CA THR A 5 -13.90 5.68 5.75
C THR A 5 -13.50 6.41 4.47
N MET A 6 -12.71 5.78 3.60
CA MET A 6 -12.32 6.40 2.31
C MET A 6 -13.50 6.66 1.38
N TYR A 7 -14.43 5.70 1.26
CA TYR A 7 -15.63 5.83 0.42
C TYR A 7 -16.52 7.01 0.85
N GLN A 8 -16.61 7.27 2.16
CA GLN A 8 -17.35 8.41 2.69
C GLN A 8 -16.72 9.77 2.33
N HIS A 9 -15.42 9.82 2.04
CA HIS A 9 -14.72 11.05 1.67
C HIS A 9 -14.68 11.28 0.16
N ASP A 10 -14.31 10.26 -0.62
CA ASP A 10 -14.29 10.33 -2.09
C ASP A 10 -14.54 8.93 -2.71
N PRO A 11 -15.68 8.72 -3.38
CA PRO A 11 -15.97 7.46 -4.07
C PRO A 11 -14.94 7.08 -5.14
N GLY A 12 -14.21 8.05 -5.72
CA GLY A 12 -13.13 7.85 -6.68
C GLY A 12 -11.97 7.02 -6.12
N VAL A 13 -11.79 6.99 -4.79
CA VAL A 13 -10.81 6.12 -4.12
C VAL A 13 -11.09 4.64 -4.38
N MET A 14 -12.32 4.26 -4.76
CA MET A 14 -12.64 2.88 -5.12
C MET A 14 -11.90 2.37 -6.35
N GLN A 15 -11.23 3.23 -7.13
CA GLN A 15 -10.33 2.81 -8.20
C GLN A 15 -8.99 2.27 -7.68
N TYR A 16 -8.58 2.68 -6.46
CA TYR A 16 -7.37 2.24 -5.79
C TYR A 16 -7.61 1.11 -4.78
N VAL A 17 -8.85 0.67 -4.62
CA VAL A 17 -9.19 -0.53 -3.85
C VAL A 17 -9.88 -1.59 -4.71
N PRO A 18 -9.58 -2.89 -4.51
CA PRO A 18 -8.60 -3.42 -3.56
C PRO A 18 -7.15 -3.16 -3.99
N LEU A 19 -6.23 -3.11 -3.02
CA LEU A 19 -4.80 -3.06 -3.28
C LEU A 19 -4.39 -4.24 -4.15
N ARG A 20 -3.60 -3.98 -5.20
CA ARG A 20 -3.11 -5.00 -6.12
C ARG A 20 -1.74 -5.48 -5.66
N VAL A 21 -1.63 -6.79 -5.47
CA VAL A 21 -0.39 -7.47 -5.09
C VAL A 21 -0.10 -8.53 -6.13
N GLU A 22 1.16 -8.62 -6.55
CA GLU A 22 1.68 -9.71 -7.37
C GLU A 22 2.71 -10.51 -6.57
N ILE A 23 2.61 -11.83 -6.61
CA ILE A 23 3.59 -12.76 -6.04
C ILE A 23 4.03 -13.70 -7.14
N TYR A 24 5.31 -13.70 -7.45
CA TYR A 24 5.87 -14.48 -8.55
C TYR A 24 7.31 -14.92 -8.24
N GLU A 25 7.83 -15.84 -9.05
CA GLU A 25 9.23 -16.25 -9.00
C GLU A 25 10.03 -15.50 -10.07
N SER A 26 11.14 -14.89 -9.70
CA SER A 26 12.06 -14.24 -10.65
C SER A 26 12.80 -15.27 -11.50
N GLU A 27 13.47 -14.81 -12.57
CA GLU A 27 14.34 -15.68 -13.39
C GLU A 27 15.47 -16.35 -12.59
N SER A 28 15.86 -15.76 -11.45
CA SER A 28 16.87 -16.31 -10.53
C SER A 28 16.30 -17.30 -9.51
N GLY A 29 15.00 -17.63 -9.58
CA GLY A 29 14.33 -18.50 -8.61
C GLY A 29 14.00 -17.83 -7.28
N THR A 30 13.96 -16.50 -7.23
CA THR A 30 13.67 -15.73 -6.01
C THR A 30 12.20 -15.36 -5.96
N ALA A 31 11.53 -15.63 -4.84
CA ALA A 31 10.15 -15.16 -4.64
C ALA A 31 10.12 -13.63 -4.56
N VAL A 32 9.26 -13.00 -5.37
CA VAL A 32 9.08 -11.56 -5.44
C VAL A 32 7.66 -11.23 -4.98
N PHE A 33 7.57 -10.26 -4.08
CA PHE A 33 6.33 -9.60 -3.67
C PHE A 33 6.33 -8.18 -4.23
N SER A 34 5.38 -7.86 -5.11
CA SER A 34 5.27 -6.56 -5.78
C SER A 34 3.93 -5.89 -5.48
N ILE A 35 3.97 -4.60 -5.17
CA ILE A 35 2.80 -3.76 -4.90
C ILE A 35 3.14 -2.28 -5.20
N ASP A 36 2.16 -1.54 -5.71
CA ASP A 36 2.24 -0.08 -5.76
C ASP A 36 2.17 0.49 -4.35
N ARG A 37 3.18 1.26 -3.93
CA ARG A 37 3.22 1.89 -2.61
C ARG A 37 1.92 2.69 -2.37
N PRO A 38 1.12 2.40 -1.32
CA PRO A 38 -0.16 3.07 -1.10
C PRO A 38 -0.06 4.57 -0.86
N SER A 39 0.94 5.05 -0.11
CA SER A 39 0.97 6.45 0.30
C SER A 39 1.05 7.48 -0.83
N PRO A 40 1.89 7.36 -1.88
CA PRO A 40 1.91 8.33 -2.98
C PRO A 40 0.61 8.30 -3.79
N ALA A 41 0.06 7.11 -4.03
CA ALA A 41 -1.20 6.93 -4.75
C ALA A 41 -2.38 7.60 -4.03
N LEU A 42 -2.49 7.40 -2.72
CA LEU A 42 -3.59 7.94 -1.92
C LEU A 42 -3.41 9.42 -1.58
N ALA A 43 -2.18 9.92 -1.47
CA ALA A 43 -1.93 11.35 -1.32
C ALA A 43 -2.42 12.18 -2.51
N SER A 44 -2.56 11.58 -3.70
CA SER A 44 -3.05 12.27 -4.91
C SER A 44 -4.51 12.76 -4.83
N PHE A 45 -5.29 12.25 -3.88
CA PHE A 45 -6.68 12.68 -3.63
C PHE A 45 -6.81 13.97 -2.82
N ASP A 46 -5.70 14.57 -2.38
CA ASP A 46 -5.63 15.82 -1.61
C ASP A 46 -6.60 15.89 -0.41
N THR A 47 -6.84 14.71 0.20
CA THR A 47 -7.76 14.56 1.34
C THR A 47 -6.97 14.04 2.55
N PRO A 48 -6.84 14.82 3.64
CA PRO A 48 -5.97 14.46 4.77
C PRO A 48 -6.24 13.08 5.36
N ASP A 49 -7.50 12.66 5.43
CA ASP A 49 -7.85 11.36 6.00
C ASP A 49 -7.52 10.20 5.05
N ILE A 50 -7.60 10.41 3.74
CA ILE A 50 -7.14 9.44 2.73
C ILE A 50 -5.60 9.33 2.74
N THR A 51 -4.90 10.45 2.89
CA THR A 51 -3.43 10.47 3.02
C THR A 51 -2.96 9.69 4.25
N LYS A 52 -3.62 9.87 5.40
CA LYS A 52 -3.31 9.10 6.63
C LYS A 52 -3.53 7.61 6.44
N VAL A 53 -4.58 7.22 5.71
CA VAL A 53 -4.80 5.81 5.36
C VAL A 53 -3.64 5.26 4.54
N GLY A 54 -3.17 5.99 3.52
CA GLY A 54 -2.03 5.55 2.71
C GLY A 54 -0.77 5.34 3.56
N ALA A 55 -0.45 6.26 4.45
CA ALA A 55 0.66 6.10 5.40
C ALA A 55 0.48 4.91 6.34
N SER A 56 -0.74 4.65 6.84
CA SER A 56 -1.02 3.48 7.68
C SER A 56 -0.86 2.16 6.92
N LEU A 57 -1.20 2.13 5.63
CA LEU A 57 -1.03 0.94 4.80
C LEU A 57 0.45 0.67 4.50
N ASP A 58 1.26 1.71 4.25
CA ASP A 58 2.72 1.58 4.11
C ASP A 58 3.34 0.91 5.35
N LEU A 59 2.95 1.34 6.56
CA LEU A 59 3.46 0.75 7.81
C LEU A 59 3.10 -0.73 7.93
N LYS A 60 1.84 -1.10 7.61
CA LYS A 60 1.41 -2.50 7.62
C LYS A 60 2.15 -3.35 6.60
N LEU A 61 2.49 -2.80 5.44
CA LEU A 61 3.32 -3.48 4.45
C LEU A 61 4.75 -3.68 4.97
N GLY A 62 5.34 -2.68 5.64
CA GLY A 62 6.63 -2.82 6.30
C GLY A 62 6.65 -3.91 7.38
N ASP A 63 5.61 -3.96 8.21
CA ASP A 63 5.43 -5.01 9.23
C ASP A 63 5.29 -6.40 8.58
N LEU A 64 4.52 -6.51 7.49
CA LEU A 64 4.37 -7.75 6.74
C LEU A 64 5.71 -8.23 6.17
N LEU A 65 6.49 -7.36 5.52
CA LEU A 65 7.79 -7.71 4.97
C LEU A 65 8.75 -8.16 6.08
N THR A 66 8.72 -7.49 7.23
CA THR A 66 9.50 -7.89 8.42
C THR A 66 9.14 -9.29 8.90
N VAL A 67 7.84 -9.64 8.95
CA VAL A 67 7.37 -11.00 9.31
C VAL A 67 7.85 -12.05 8.30
N LEU A 68 8.05 -11.65 7.04
CA LEU A 68 8.56 -12.50 5.97
C LEU A 68 10.11 -12.53 5.91
N ASP A 69 10.80 -11.92 6.88
CA ASP A 69 12.26 -11.79 6.92
C ASP A 69 12.84 -11.04 5.70
N VAL A 70 12.06 -10.11 5.16
CA VAL A 70 12.43 -9.22 4.06
C VAL A 70 12.62 -7.81 4.61
N GLU A 71 13.79 -7.21 4.38
CA GLU A 71 14.04 -5.82 4.74
C GLU A 71 13.12 -4.88 3.92
N PRO A 72 12.27 -4.07 4.57
CA PRO A 72 11.40 -3.15 3.85
C PRO A 72 12.21 -2.03 3.18
N PRO A 73 11.75 -1.50 2.03
CA PRO A 73 12.40 -0.36 1.38
C PRO A 73 12.38 0.87 2.30
N PRO A 74 13.39 1.75 2.22
CA PRO A 74 13.46 2.93 3.06
C PRO A 74 12.24 3.84 2.83
N HIS A 75 11.67 4.35 3.92
CA HIS A 75 10.62 5.35 3.83
C HIS A 75 11.20 6.66 3.28
N GLU A 76 10.84 7.05 2.05
CA GLU A 76 11.03 8.44 1.59
C GLU A 76 10.20 9.35 2.51
N ARG A 77 10.87 10.31 3.17
CA ARG A 77 10.26 11.30 4.08
C ARG A 77 9.66 12.47 3.32
#